data_AF-A0A0J8F6I3-F1
#
_entry.id   AF-A0A0J8F6I3-F1
#
_cell.length_a   1.000
_cell.length_b   1.000
_cell.length_c   1.000
_cell.angle_alpha   90.00
_cell.angle_beta   90.00
_cell.angle_gamma   90.00
#
_symmetry.space_group_name_H-M   'P 1'
#
loop_
_entity.id
_entity.type
_entity.pdbx_description
1 polymer ?
#
loop_
_entity_poly.entity_id
_entity_poly.type
_entity_poly.pdbx_seq_one_letter_code
_entity_poly.pdbx_strand_id
1 'polypeptide(L)'
;MVLLSQTAQEFYETEQAEKIIGMCPIKVFHKLPELDDSTADKIGLTREQRQYVRGADAGKEDLGYSQALVRVEEHGTYPLHVVADDFEKRVIDYEPEDQAFLEQAISDEPAELLAFEEFVEAEAQQNALATRLNISADTASQLLDEDLTKAEVLDAVVEQALESDVDTDEAPIQTDGGIEQRTIEPEYDS
;
A
#
# COMPACT_ATOMS: atom_id res chain seq x y z
N MET A 1 2.00 -13.18 -2.26
CA MET A 1 1.22 -14.29 -1.66
C MET A 1 2.05 -14.87 -0.53
N VAL A 2 1.45 -15.11 0.63
CA VAL A 2 2.11 -15.71 1.80
C VAL A 2 1.38 -17.01 2.12
N LEU A 3 2.14 -18.08 2.36
CA LEU A 3 1.62 -19.39 2.78
C LEU A 3 2.12 -19.67 4.19
N LEU A 4 1.22 -20.06 5.09
CA LEU A 4 1.53 -20.37 6.48
C LEU A 4 1.02 -21.78 6.79
N SER A 5 1.88 -22.59 7.41
CA SER A 5 1.52 -23.90 7.96
C SER A 5 2.31 -24.13 9.24
N GLN A 6 1.75 -24.97 10.12
CA GLN A 6 2.39 -25.39 11.36
C GLN A 6 3.45 -26.47 11.12
N THR A 7 3.31 -27.27 10.06
CA THR A 7 4.24 -28.33 9.73
C THR A 7 4.79 -28.16 8.32
N ALA A 8 6.10 -28.35 8.14
CA ALA A 8 6.67 -28.25 6.80
C ALA A 8 6.19 -29.39 5.90
N GLN A 9 5.89 -30.56 6.49
CA GLN A 9 5.46 -31.77 5.82
C GLN A 9 4.23 -31.58 4.94
N GLU A 10 3.24 -30.79 5.39
CA GLU A 10 2.01 -30.50 4.63
C GLU A 10 2.28 -29.99 3.21
N PHE A 11 3.38 -29.24 3.02
CA PHE A 11 3.76 -28.73 1.70
C PHE A 11 4.43 -29.77 0.79
N TYR A 12 4.83 -30.92 1.32
CA TYR A 12 5.54 -31.99 0.61
C TYR A 12 4.78 -33.32 0.57
N GLU A 13 3.53 -33.34 1.06
CA GLU A 13 2.64 -34.50 1.03
C GLU A 13 2.08 -34.79 -0.37
N THR A 14 1.76 -33.74 -1.13
CA THR A 14 1.19 -33.86 -2.47
C THR A 14 2.08 -33.21 -3.52
N GLU A 15 2.12 -33.77 -4.73
CA GLU A 15 2.88 -33.18 -5.84
C GLU A 15 2.45 -31.74 -6.18
N GLN A 16 1.18 -31.41 -5.93
CA GLN A 16 0.64 -30.08 -6.18
C GLN A 16 1.16 -29.08 -5.15
N ALA A 17 1.11 -29.42 -3.86
CA ALA A 17 1.68 -28.60 -2.80
C ALA A 17 3.19 -28.42 -2.97
N GLU A 18 3.90 -29.48 -3.36
CA GLU A 18 5.35 -29.45 -3.59
C GLU A 18 5.71 -28.51 -4.75
N LYS A 19 4.91 -28.47 -5.82
CA LYS A 19 5.08 -27.51 -6.91
C LYS A 19 4.82 -26.08 -6.45
N ILE A 20 3.78 -25.85 -5.64
CA ILE A 20 3.44 -24.51 -5.14
C ILE A 20 4.57 -23.98 -4.26
N ILE A 21 5.05 -24.75 -3.29
CA ILE A 21 6.15 -24.33 -2.41
C ILE A 21 7.47 -24.20 -3.17
N GLY A 22 7.66 -25.01 -4.22
CA GLY A 22 8.79 -24.92 -5.14
C GLY A 22 8.89 -23.55 -5.83
N MET A 23 7.75 -22.92 -6.14
CA MET A 23 7.71 -21.58 -6.76
C MET A 23 7.91 -20.41 -5.77
N CYS A 24 7.99 -20.67 -4.46
CA CYS A 24 8.19 -19.61 -3.47
C CYS A 24 9.69 -19.26 -3.36
N PRO A 25 10.13 -18.03 -3.75
CA PRO A 25 11.55 -17.66 -3.72
C PRO A 25 12.10 -17.48 -2.30
N ILE A 26 11.23 -17.22 -1.33
CA ILE A 26 11.58 -17.04 0.07
C ILE A 26 10.83 -18.09 0.90
N LYS A 27 11.57 -18.79 1.76
CA LYS A 27 11.03 -19.78 2.70
C LYS A 27 11.59 -19.48 4.09
N VAL A 28 10.71 -19.31 5.08
CA VAL A 28 11.10 -19.01 6.46
C VAL A 28 10.72 -20.19 7.35
N PHE A 29 11.71 -20.83 7.96
CA PHE A 29 11.52 -21.97 8.86
C PHE A 29 11.70 -21.49 10.30
N HIS A 30 10.61 -21.43 11.05
CA HIS A 30 10.66 -21.26 12.50
C HIS A 30 11.04 -22.60 13.16
N LYS A 31 10.83 -22.74 14.47
CA LYS A 31 11.09 -23.99 15.16
C LYS A 31 10.23 -25.14 14.60
N LEU A 32 10.89 -26.17 14.05
CA LEU A 32 10.24 -27.39 13.56
C LEU A 32 10.86 -28.62 14.25
N PRO A 33 10.41 -28.97 15.48
CA PRO A 33 11.03 -30.06 16.25
C PRO A 33 10.81 -31.43 15.61
N GLU A 34 9.69 -31.60 14.90
CA GLU A 34 9.28 -32.83 14.24
C GLU A 34 9.65 -32.87 12.75
N LEU A 35 10.54 -31.98 12.30
CA LEU A 35 11.02 -32.00 10.92
C LEU A 35 11.73 -33.33 10.66
N ASP A 36 11.17 -34.19 9.83
CA ASP A 36 11.81 -35.46 9.45
C ASP A 36 12.94 -35.26 8.43
N ASP A 37 13.84 -36.23 8.34
CA ASP A 37 15.01 -36.13 7.45
C ASP A 37 14.62 -36.12 5.97
N SER A 38 13.57 -36.87 5.57
CA SER A 38 13.11 -36.92 4.19
C SER A 38 12.58 -35.57 3.69
N THR A 39 11.83 -34.87 4.51
CA THR A 39 11.25 -33.56 4.23
C THR A 39 12.35 -32.50 4.26
N ALA A 40 13.29 -32.58 5.21
CA ALA A 40 14.48 -31.73 5.22
C ALA A 40 15.33 -31.89 3.94
N ASP A 41 15.45 -33.10 3.41
CA ASP A 41 16.13 -33.37 2.12
C ASP A 41 15.38 -32.77 0.94
N LYS A 42 14.04 -32.92 0.88
CA LYS A 42 13.20 -32.30 -0.15
C LYS A 42 13.26 -30.76 -0.12
N ILE A 43 13.30 -30.18 1.08
CA ILE A 43 13.52 -28.75 1.26
C ILE A 43 14.92 -28.37 0.77
N GLY A 44 15.91 -29.26 0.91
CA GLY A 44 17.31 -29.00 0.59
C GLY A 44 18.07 -28.35 1.75
N LEU A 45 17.75 -28.72 2.99
CA LEU A 45 18.48 -28.27 4.17
C LEU A 45 19.69 -29.15 4.46
N THR A 46 20.82 -28.51 4.78
CA THR A 46 22.01 -29.24 5.28
C THR A 46 21.72 -29.88 6.64
N ARG A 47 22.64 -30.74 7.09
CA ARG A 47 22.56 -31.38 8.41
C ARG A 47 22.59 -30.35 9.55
N GLU A 48 23.40 -29.32 9.41
CA GLU A 48 23.54 -28.25 10.39
C GLU A 48 22.28 -27.37 10.41
N GLN A 49 21.73 -27.07 9.24
CA GLN A 49 20.51 -26.27 9.09
C GLN A 49 19.29 -26.98 9.69
N ARG A 50 19.11 -28.28 9.41
CA ARG A 50 18.00 -29.04 10.04
C ARG A 50 18.16 -29.14 11.55
N GLN A 51 19.40 -29.28 12.05
CA GLN A 51 19.64 -29.29 13.49
C GLN A 51 19.33 -27.93 14.13
N TYR A 52 19.70 -26.84 13.45
CA TYR A 52 19.37 -25.48 13.87
C TYR A 52 17.85 -25.28 13.94
N VAL A 53 17.12 -25.62 12.87
CA VAL A 53 15.66 -25.45 12.79
C VAL A 53 14.91 -26.31 13.83
N ARG A 54 15.35 -27.56 14.07
CA ARG A 54 14.78 -28.43 15.11
C ARG A 54 15.00 -27.87 16.53
N GLY A 55 16.17 -27.27 16.75
CA GLY A 55 16.61 -26.73 18.04
C GLY A 55 16.30 -25.25 18.26
N ALA A 56 15.73 -24.56 17.27
CA ALA A 56 15.46 -23.13 17.33
C ALA A 56 14.61 -22.76 18.54
N ASP A 57 14.85 -21.57 19.10
CA ASP A 57 13.97 -21.04 20.14
C ASP A 57 12.70 -20.44 19.53
N ALA A 58 11.54 -20.75 20.12
CA ALA A 58 10.24 -20.27 19.63
C ALA A 58 9.94 -18.84 20.10
N GLY A 59 10.79 -18.24 20.93
CA GLY A 59 10.56 -16.92 21.52
C GLY A 59 10.12 -17.03 22.96
N LYS A 60 11.05 -17.38 23.86
CA LYS A 60 10.81 -17.28 25.31
C LYS A 60 10.99 -15.85 25.79
N GLU A 61 10.20 -15.44 26.78
CA GLU A 61 10.28 -14.12 27.41
C GLU A 61 11.71 -13.75 27.83
N ASP A 62 12.47 -14.72 28.38
CA ASP A 62 13.84 -14.50 28.83
C ASP A 62 14.83 -14.14 27.71
N LEU A 63 14.55 -14.55 26.47
CA LEU A 63 15.44 -14.33 25.32
C LEU A 63 15.06 -13.06 24.54
N GLY A 64 13.78 -12.67 24.54
CA GLY A 64 13.30 -11.47 23.84
C GLY A 64 13.27 -11.58 22.31
N TYR A 65 13.55 -12.76 21.74
CA TYR A 65 13.47 -13.02 20.30
C TYR A 65 13.15 -14.49 20.03
N SER A 66 12.53 -14.76 18.88
CA SER A 66 12.41 -16.11 18.33
C SER A 66 13.47 -16.33 17.24
N GLN A 67 13.84 -17.59 17.01
CA GLN A 67 14.81 -17.97 16.00
C GLN A 67 14.13 -18.57 14.78
N ALA A 68 14.57 -18.14 13.61
CA ALA A 68 14.16 -18.70 12.34
C ALA A 68 15.36 -18.90 11.41
N LEU A 69 15.16 -19.70 10.38
CA LEU A 69 16.08 -19.88 9.28
C LEU A 69 15.38 -19.40 8.00
N VAL A 70 15.89 -18.33 7.38
CA VAL A 70 15.39 -17.88 6.08
C VAL A 70 16.23 -18.49 4.98
N ARG A 71 15.57 -19.03 3.97
CA ARG A 71 16.17 -19.38 2.70
C ARG A 71 15.66 -18.44 1.64
N VAL A 72 16.60 -17.83 0.93
CA VAL A 72 16.36 -16.99 -0.23
C VAL A 72 16.95 -17.73 -1.43
N GLU A 73 16.09 -18.05 -2.40
CA GLU A 73 16.50 -18.70 -3.65
C GLU A 73 17.62 -17.90 -4.32
N GLU A 74 18.63 -18.60 -4.85
CA GLU A 74 19.88 -18.04 -5.43
C GLU A 74 20.80 -17.25 -4.49
N HIS A 75 20.34 -16.84 -3.31
CA HIS A 75 21.11 -16.01 -2.37
C HIS A 75 21.60 -16.74 -1.12
N GLY A 76 21.03 -17.90 -0.78
CA GLY A 76 21.51 -18.76 0.30
C GLY A 76 20.55 -18.89 1.48
N THR A 77 21.10 -19.24 2.64
CA THR A 77 20.31 -19.57 3.84
C THR A 77 20.93 -18.94 5.07
N TYR A 78 20.13 -18.20 5.83
CA TYR A 78 20.58 -17.30 6.88
C TYR A 78 19.78 -17.53 8.17
N PRO A 79 20.43 -17.66 9.34
CA PRO A 79 19.73 -17.62 10.61
C PRO A 79 19.25 -16.20 10.90
N LEU A 80 18.05 -16.08 11.45
CA LEU A 80 17.44 -14.81 11.83
C LEU A 80 16.97 -14.86 13.28
N HIS A 81 17.01 -13.68 13.91
CA HIS A 81 16.27 -13.40 15.13
C HIS A 81 15.07 -12.52 14.77
N VAL A 82 13.88 -12.95 15.17
CA VAL A 82 12.64 -12.19 15.00
C VAL A 82 12.28 -11.61 16.35
N VAL A 83 12.13 -10.28 16.40
CA VAL A 83 11.82 -9.53 17.60
C VAL A 83 10.45 -8.89 17.37
N ALA A 84 9.56 -9.08 18.34
CA ALA A 84 8.26 -8.41 18.36
C ALA A 84 8.39 -7.10 19.15
N ASP A 85 7.80 -6.04 18.63
CA ASP A 85 7.60 -4.80 19.39
C ASP A 85 6.54 -4.98 20.49
N ASP A 86 6.44 -4.03 21.41
CA ASP A 86 5.52 -4.13 22.56
C ASP A 86 4.04 -4.20 22.13
N PHE A 87 3.68 -3.52 21.03
CA PHE A 87 2.35 -3.67 20.43
C PHE A 87 2.13 -5.09 19.88
N GLU A 88 3.10 -5.62 19.13
CA GLU A 88 3.01 -6.95 18.53
C GLU A 88 2.97 -8.06 19.59
N LYS A 89 3.72 -7.92 20.69
CA LYS A 89 3.63 -8.82 21.84
C LYS A 89 2.21 -8.87 22.41
N ARG A 90 1.55 -7.73 22.53
CA ARG A 90 0.16 -7.66 23.03
C ARG A 90 -0.85 -8.33 22.08
N VAL A 91 -0.57 -8.33 20.77
CA VAL A 91 -1.36 -9.11 19.81
C VAL A 91 -1.12 -10.62 19.97
N ILE A 92 0.11 -11.02 20.26
CA ILE A 92 0.49 -12.44 20.45
C ILE A 92 -0.11 -13.00 21.74
N ASP A 93 0.04 -12.26 22.85
CA ASP A 93 -0.42 -12.64 24.19
C ASP A 93 -1.88 -12.26 24.45
N TYR A 94 -2.66 -12.12 23.36
CA TYR A 94 -4.01 -11.58 23.36
C TYR A 94 -4.86 -12.03 24.55
N GLU A 95 -5.26 -11.07 25.39
CA GLU A 95 -6.30 -11.25 26.38
C GLU A 95 -7.62 -10.64 25.88
N PRO A 96 -8.80 -11.14 26.28
CA PRO A 96 -10.08 -10.58 25.85
C PRO A 96 -10.25 -9.08 26.13
N GLU A 97 -9.55 -8.56 27.14
CA GLU A 97 -9.52 -7.14 27.51
C GLU A 97 -8.74 -6.27 26.49
N ASP A 98 -7.88 -6.89 25.68
CA ASP A 98 -7.09 -6.21 24.65
C ASP A 98 -7.91 -5.94 23.39
N GLN A 99 -9.10 -6.53 23.24
CA GLN A 99 -9.94 -6.37 22.05
C GLN A 99 -10.20 -4.89 21.71
N ALA A 100 -10.61 -4.09 22.69
CA ALA A 100 -10.92 -2.67 22.46
C ALA A 100 -9.67 -1.87 22.07
N PHE A 101 -8.52 -2.19 22.65
CA PHE A 101 -7.24 -1.56 22.31
C PHE A 101 -6.79 -1.91 20.90
N LEU A 102 -6.92 -3.19 20.51
CA LEU A 102 -6.54 -3.65 19.18
C LEU A 102 -7.50 -3.13 18.10
N GLU A 103 -8.81 -3.14 18.36
CA GLU A 103 -9.80 -2.55 17.44
C GLU A 103 -9.55 -1.07 17.23
N GLN A 104 -9.21 -0.33 18.29
CA GLN A 104 -8.85 1.07 18.19
C GLN A 104 -7.54 1.27 17.41
N ALA A 105 -6.49 0.49 17.69
CA ALA A 105 -5.23 0.59 16.96
C ALA A 105 -5.35 0.21 15.47
N ILE A 106 -6.24 -0.73 15.12
CA ILE A 106 -6.52 -1.11 13.73
C ILE A 106 -7.35 -0.02 13.02
N SER A 107 -8.23 0.65 13.76
CA SER A 107 -9.13 1.68 13.23
C SER A 107 -8.55 3.10 13.29
N ASP A 108 -7.44 3.31 13.99
CA ASP A 108 -6.66 4.54 13.99
C ASP A 108 -5.99 4.69 12.61
N GLU A 109 -6.80 5.08 11.63
CA GLU A 109 -6.32 5.77 10.44
C GLU A 109 -5.52 6.99 10.92
N PRO A 110 -4.22 7.11 10.55
CA PRO A 110 -3.42 8.27 10.89
C PRO A 110 -4.18 9.55 10.56
N ALA A 111 -4.22 10.49 11.50
CA ALA A 111 -4.90 11.78 11.28
C ALA A 111 -4.40 12.48 10.00
N GLU A 112 -3.16 12.25 9.60
CA GLU A 112 -2.58 12.71 8.34
C GLU A 112 -3.21 12.05 7.10
N LEU A 113 -3.54 10.76 7.15
CA LEU A 113 -4.22 10.06 6.05
C LEU A 113 -5.67 10.52 5.93
N LEU A 114 -6.40 10.63 7.04
CA LEU A 114 -7.76 11.16 7.03
C LEU A 114 -7.82 12.60 6.50
N ALA A 115 -6.91 13.46 6.96
CA ALA A 115 -6.83 14.84 6.47
C ALA A 115 -6.44 14.90 4.98
N PHE A 116 -5.62 13.96 4.51
CA PHE A 116 -5.26 13.86 3.10
C PHE A 116 -6.43 13.36 2.24
N GLU A 117 -7.19 12.37 2.69
CA GLU A 117 -8.40 11.91 2.00
C GLU A 117 -9.46 13.02 1.91
N GLU A 118 -9.72 13.71 3.03
CA GLU A 118 -10.63 14.86 3.07
C GLU A 118 -10.18 15.96 2.10
N PHE A 119 -8.87 16.25 2.06
CA PHE A 119 -8.30 17.21 1.12
C PHE A 119 -8.52 16.79 -0.34
N VAL A 120 -8.22 15.53 -0.70
CA VAL A 120 -8.39 15.03 -2.07
C VAL A 120 -9.86 15.02 -2.49
N GLU A 121 -10.77 14.65 -1.59
CA GLU A 121 -12.20 14.70 -1.85
C GLU A 121 -12.69 16.13 -2.07
N ALA A 122 -12.28 17.09 -1.23
CA ALA A 122 -12.62 18.49 -1.39
C ALA A 122 -12.10 19.05 -2.72
N GLU A 123 -10.85 18.75 -3.09
CA GLU A 123 -10.25 19.18 -4.36
C GLU A 123 -10.99 18.57 -5.57
N ALA A 124 -11.36 17.29 -5.49
CA ALA A 124 -12.12 16.62 -6.54
C ALA A 124 -13.53 17.20 -6.69
N GLN A 125 -14.21 17.52 -5.59
CA GLN A 125 -15.52 18.17 -5.59
C GLN A 125 -15.44 19.58 -6.17
N GLN A 126 -14.44 20.36 -5.77
CA GLN A 126 -14.22 21.71 -6.29
C GLN A 126 -13.96 21.70 -7.80
N ASN A 127 -13.09 20.81 -8.27
CA ASN A 127 -12.80 20.64 -9.70
C ASN A 127 -14.03 20.17 -10.49
N ALA A 128 -14.86 19.29 -9.92
CA ALA A 128 -16.10 18.85 -10.54
C ALA A 128 -17.12 19.97 -10.67
N LEU A 129 -17.26 20.82 -9.65
CA LEU A 129 -18.15 22.00 -9.67
C LEU A 129 -17.68 23.04 -10.68
N ALA A 130 -16.39 23.40 -10.63
CA ALA A 130 -15.79 24.35 -11.56
C ALA A 130 -15.95 23.89 -13.02
N THR A 131 -15.67 22.62 -13.30
CA THR A 131 -15.79 22.07 -14.68
C THR A 131 -17.23 21.96 -15.15
N ARG A 132 -18.15 21.53 -14.27
CA ARG A 132 -19.54 21.23 -14.65
C ARG A 132 -20.44 22.47 -14.71
N LEU A 133 -20.18 23.44 -13.85
CA LEU A 133 -20.95 24.68 -13.76
C LEU A 133 -20.22 25.86 -14.42
N ASN A 134 -19.00 25.66 -14.91
CA ASN A 134 -18.15 26.69 -15.52
C ASN A 134 -17.97 27.92 -14.61
N ILE A 135 -17.88 27.66 -13.30
CA ILE A 135 -17.68 28.68 -12.26
C ILE A 135 -16.21 28.74 -11.85
N SER A 136 -15.80 29.85 -11.26
CA SER A 136 -14.42 30.01 -10.76
C SER A 136 -14.12 29.04 -9.61
N ALA A 137 -12.84 28.73 -9.41
CA ALA A 137 -12.40 27.90 -8.29
C ALA A 137 -12.77 28.54 -6.93
N ASP A 138 -12.72 29.87 -6.83
CA ASP A 138 -13.08 30.60 -5.61
C ASP A 138 -14.58 30.48 -5.29
N THR A 139 -15.44 30.59 -6.31
CA THR A 139 -16.88 30.38 -6.18
C THR A 139 -17.21 28.93 -5.81
N ALA A 140 -16.52 27.96 -6.42
CA ALA A 140 -16.70 26.55 -6.09
C ALA A 140 -16.28 26.23 -4.64
N SER A 141 -15.23 26.87 -4.12
CA SER A 141 -14.83 26.76 -2.71
C SER A 141 -15.89 27.33 -1.77
N GLN A 142 -16.43 28.53 -2.04
CA GLN A 142 -17.50 29.12 -1.23
C GLN A 142 -18.76 28.25 -1.17
N LEU A 143 -19.11 27.60 -2.28
CA LEU A 143 -20.24 26.68 -2.34
C LEU A 143 -20.05 25.38 -1.52
N LEU A 144 -18.80 25.00 -1.21
CA LEU A 144 -18.47 23.81 -0.43
C LEU A 144 -18.30 24.13 1.07
N ASP A 145 -17.88 25.35 1.41
CA ASP A 145 -17.60 25.77 2.79
C ASP A 145 -18.84 26.27 3.56
N GLU A 146 -19.89 26.72 2.87
CA GLU A 146 -21.08 27.29 3.51
C GLU A 146 -22.28 26.33 3.47
N ASP A 147 -23.05 26.26 4.58
CA ASP A 147 -24.34 25.56 4.68
C ASP A 147 -25.42 26.36 3.92
N LEU A 148 -25.23 26.47 2.61
CA LEU A 148 -26.01 27.32 1.72
C LEU A 148 -27.35 26.67 1.40
N THR A 149 -28.39 27.47 1.47
CA THR A 149 -29.70 27.08 0.96
C THR A 149 -29.68 27.02 -0.56
N LYS A 150 -30.58 26.22 -1.14
CA LYS A 150 -30.71 26.07 -2.60
C LYS A 150 -30.89 27.40 -3.35
N ALA A 151 -31.42 28.43 -2.69
CA ALA A 151 -31.59 29.76 -3.26
C ALA A 151 -30.24 30.50 -3.37
N GLU A 152 -29.39 30.42 -2.35
CA GLU A 152 -28.08 31.08 -2.32
C GLU A 152 -27.09 30.44 -3.30
N VAL A 153 -27.13 29.12 -3.46
CA VAL A 153 -26.38 28.42 -4.52
C VAL A 153 -26.81 28.87 -5.92
N LEU A 154 -28.12 29.09 -6.12
CA LEU A 154 -28.64 29.55 -7.41
C LEU A 154 -28.20 30.97 -7.70
N ASP A 155 -28.26 31.86 -6.70
CA ASP A 155 -27.85 33.25 -6.83
C ASP A 155 -26.35 33.36 -7.11
N ALA A 156 -25.48 32.61 -6.43
CA ALA A 156 -24.03 32.62 -6.67
C ALA A 156 -23.65 32.16 -8.09
N VAL A 157 -24.32 31.12 -8.60
CA VAL A 157 -24.10 30.63 -9.98
C VAL A 157 -24.63 31.65 -11.01
N VAL A 158 -25.76 32.30 -10.73
CA VAL A 158 -26.36 33.31 -11.62
C VAL A 158 -25.54 34.59 -11.65
N GLU A 159 -25.04 35.06 -10.49
CA GLU A 159 -24.21 36.25 -10.37
C GLU A 159 -22.89 36.08 -11.14
N GLN A 160 -22.23 34.92 -11.01
CA GLN A 160 -21.03 34.60 -11.78
C GLN A 160 -21.28 34.52 -13.28
N ALA A 161 -22.42 33.95 -13.71
CA ALA A 161 -22.80 33.88 -15.12
C ALA A 161 -23.00 35.29 -15.71
N LEU A 162 -23.64 36.18 -14.94
CA LEU A 162 -23.83 37.59 -15.31
C LEU A 162 -22.50 38.37 -15.35
N GLU A 163 -21.55 38.07 -14.46
CA GLU A 163 -20.20 38.66 -14.52
C GLU A 163 -19.40 38.18 -15.73
N SER A 164 -19.51 36.89 -16.09
CA SER A 164 -18.84 36.33 -17.26
C SER A 164 -19.40 36.84 -18.61
N ASP A 165 -20.67 37.24 -18.65
CA ASP A 165 -21.30 37.86 -19.83
C ASP A 165 -20.90 39.34 -20.01
N VAL A 166 -20.43 40.03 -18.96
CA VAL A 166 -20.00 41.43 -19.04
C VAL A 166 -18.61 41.58 -19.68
N ASP A 167 -17.80 40.51 -19.74
CA ASP A 167 -16.44 40.52 -20.30
C ASP A 167 -16.34 40.13 -21.80
N THR A 168 -17.47 40.05 -22.54
CA THR A 168 -17.45 39.69 -23.97
C THR A 168 -17.48 40.86 -24.97
N ASP A 169 -17.48 42.11 -24.53
CA ASP A 169 -17.32 43.29 -25.42
C ASP A 169 -15.89 43.87 -25.34
N GLU A 170 -14.90 43.15 -25.90
CA GLU A 170 -13.82 43.71 -26.74
C GLU A 170 -12.81 42.62 -27.13
N ALA A 171 -13.02 42.01 -28.30
CA ALA A 171 -11.96 41.33 -29.01
C ALA A 171 -11.17 42.34 -29.86
N PRO A 172 -9.84 42.54 -29.68
CA PRO A 172 -8.99 42.95 -30.77
C PRO A 172 -8.55 41.69 -31.52
N ILE A 173 -9.01 41.62 -32.77
CA ILE A 173 -8.54 40.70 -33.80
C ILE A 173 -7.01 40.81 -33.87
N GLN A 174 -6.28 39.74 -33.52
CA GLN A 174 -4.86 39.62 -33.84
C GLN A 174 -4.68 38.62 -34.98
N THR A 175 -4.33 39.18 -36.13
CA THR A 175 -4.09 38.50 -37.41
C THR A 175 -2.83 37.65 -37.37
N ASP A 176 -2.99 36.43 -37.87
CA ASP A 176 -2.06 35.55 -38.58
C ASP A 176 -0.59 36.02 -38.73
N GLY A 177 0.34 35.21 -38.23
CA GLY A 177 1.78 35.40 -38.35
C GLY A 177 2.52 34.12 -37.96
N GLY A 178 2.67 33.21 -38.94
CA GLY A 178 3.19 31.86 -38.78
C GLY A 178 4.59 31.75 -38.18
N ILE A 179 4.81 30.65 -37.46
CA ILE A 179 6.14 30.15 -37.14
C ILE A 179 6.40 28.93 -38.03
N GLU A 180 7.40 29.08 -38.89
CA GLU A 180 7.94 28.08 -39.80
C GLU A 180 8.30 26.78 -39.06
N GLN A 181 7.76 25.67 -39.54
CA GLN A 181 8.34 24.35 -39.33
C GLN A 181 9.71 24.31 -40.00
N ARG A 182 10.78 24.20 -39.22
CA ARG A 182 12.07 23.71 -39.71
C ARG A 182 12.25 22.25 -39.32
N THR A 183 11.80 21.39 -40.22
CA THR A 183 12.19 19.98 -40.32
C THR A 183 13.70 19.92 -40.54
N ILE A 184 14.43 19.23 -39.66
CA ILE A 184 15.80 18.77 -39.95
C ILE A 184 15.89 17.32 -39.48
N GLU A 185 15.86 16.41 -40.44
CA GLU A 185 16.47 15.07 -40.41
C GLU A 185 16.87 14.74 -41.86
N PRO A 186 17.77 13.78 -42.14
CA PRO A 186 18.83 13.18 -41.31
C PRO A 186 20.20 13.19 -42.05
N GLU A 187 21.31 12.89 -41.36
CA GLU A 187 22.53 12.44 -42.07
C GLU A 187 23.22 11.31 -41.30
N TYR A 188 23.23 10.13 -41.92
CA TYR A 188 24.06 8.98 -41.60
C TYR A 188 25.52 9.29 -41.98
N ASP A 189 26.48 8.94 -41.13
CA ASP A 189 27.75 8.42 -41.64
C ASP A 189 28.43 7.45 -40.64
N SER A 190 28.68 6.25 -41.16
CA SER A 190 29.68 5.20 -40.82
C SER A 190 29.88 4.69 -39.39
#